data_AF-A0A816G6Q9-F1
#
_entry.id   AF-A0A816G6Q9-F1
#
_cell.length_a   1.000
_cell.length_b   1.000
_cell.length_c   1.000
_cell.angle_alpha   90.00
_cell.angle_beta   90.00
_cell.angle_gamma   90.00
#
_symmetry.space_group_name_H-M   'P 1'
#
loop_
_entity.id
_entity.type
_entity.pdbx_description
1 polymer ?
#
loop_
_entity_poly.entity_id
_entity_poly.type
_entity_poly.pdbx_seq_one_letter_code
_entity_poly.pdbx_strand_id
1 'polypeptide(L)'
;MNDPIKDYDSIYLCMNTLQNIFLLVSVNNDNTKDGDETDVDCGGSSGKKCAVGKACKVNTDCDNVLCTGGGVCQSPSCSDGLKNGGETDVDCGGSGSCPRCDNWKTCSSATDCVSQVCSGNQCQAPMNHDNVMNGDETDVDCGGKNAKPCTLGKKCKVTADCDNVLCTGGFCSILGMNLVVNGDAETGDCSKTYPYDKHPTGWKYTGSPIQVAYTAGWDLSATTPGPSDRGQCYFAGLAGSNNMSQTININGATTLSLIDSGKVSANLSAWLGGYAHQDDNAKVTLNFNNQGGTKIGNAITIGPVLSGDRKNITELLFEQSTGMVPTGTRSMDVLVEFTLLSGTDSDGLVDNIAVVLSASN
;
A
#
# COMPACT_ATOMS: atom_id res chain seq x y z
N MET A 1 -35.41 97.84 50.50
CA MET A 1 -35.71 97.59 51.91
C MET A 1 -36.02 96.11 52.04
N ASN A 2 -35.25 95.39 52.88
CA ASN A 2 -35.51 94.13 53.62
C ASN A 2 -36.25 93.00 52.88
N ASP A 3 -35.91 91.70 52.91
CA ASP A 3 -35.12 90.83 53.79
C ASP A 3 -35.01 89.46 53.03
N PRO A 4 -34.00 88.60 53.27
CA PRO A 4 -33.88 87.29 52.64
C PRO A 4 -34.58 86.18 53.46
N ILE A 5 -34.58 84.97 52.90
CA ILE A 5 -35.00 83.67 53.48
C ILE A 5 -36.47 83.32 53.22
N LYS A 6 -36.68 82.43 52.24
CA LYS A 6 -37.26 81.08 52.41
C LYS A 6 -37.54 80.49 51.03
N ASP A 7 -36.65 79.62 50.55
CA ASP A 7 -37.15 78.43 49.86
C ASP A 7 -36.13 77.28 49.95
N TYR A 8 -36.25 76.52 51.03
CA TYR A 8 -35.43 75.36 51.36
C TYR A 8 -35.93 74.06 50.69
N ASP A 9 -36.91 74.13 49.79
CA ASP A 9 -37.50 72.94 49.15
C ASP A 9 -36.93 72.58 47.77
N SER A 10 -36.05 73.41 47.19
CA SER A 10 -35.37 73.07 45.91
C SER A 10 -34.04 72.31 46.07
N ILE A 11 -33.53 72.13 47.29
CA ILE A 11 -32.28 71.40 47.55
C ILE A 11 -32.55 69.91 47.82
N TYR A 12 -33.72 69.54 48.35
CA TYR A 12 -34.06 68.15 48.65
C TYR A 12 -34.31 67.27 47.41
N LEU A 13 -34.63 67.88 46.26
CA LEU A 13 -34.77 67.16 44.99
C LEU A 13 -33.43 66.98 44.24
N CYS A 14 -32.38 67.72 44.63
CA CYS A 14 -31.03 67.61 44.04
C CYS A 14 -30.10 66.70 44.85
N MET A 15 -30.41 66.42 46.12
CA MET A 15 -29.60 65.51 46.96
C MET A 15 -29.97 64.02 46.79
N ASN A 16 -31.17 63.70 46.30
CA ASN A 16 -31.58 62.31 46.03
C ASN A 16 -31.16 61.78 44.65
N THR A 17 -30.55 62.62 43.80
CA THR A 17 -29.92 62.18 42.53
C THR A 17 -28.40 62.03 42.65
N LEU A 18 -27.79 62.46 43.77
CA LEU A 18 -26.34 62.34 44.03
C LEU A 18 -25.96 61.12 44.90
N GLN A 19 -26.93 60.40 45.46
CA GLN A 19 -26.68 59.12 46.15
C GLN A 19 -26.42 57.93 45.21
N ASN A 20 -26.40 58.15 43.88
CA ASN A 20 -26.00 57.14 42.89
C ASN A 20 -24.65 57.46 42.21
N ILE A 21 -23.85 58.39 42.75
CA ILE A 21 -22.51 58.74 42.24
C ILE A 21 -21.39 58.28 43.21
N PHE A 22 -21.70 57.46 44.21
CA PHE A 22 -20.70 56.72 44.96
C PHE A 22 -20.38 55.39 44.23
N LEU A 23 -19.09 55.17 43.94
CA LEU A 23 -18.47 53.95 43.36
C LEU A 23 -18.35 53.89 41.82
N LEU A 24 -17.55 54.78 41.25
CA LEU A 24 -16.73 54.48 40.07
C LEU A 24 -15.26 54.85 40.35
N VAL A 25 -14.76 54.51 41.54
CA VAL A 25 -13.31 54.35 41.69
C VAL A 25 -12.98 53.14 40.83
N SER A 26 -12.02 53.29 39.93
CA SER A 26 -11.50 52.21 39.10
C SER A 26 -10.96 51.10 40.00
N VAL A 27 -11.84 50.16 40.40
CA VAL A 27 -11.56 48.96 41.23
C VAL A 27 -10.56 47.99 40.59
N ASN A 28 -9.93 48.36 39.48
CA ASN A 28 -9.23 47.44 38.58
C ASN A 28 -7.72 47.70 38.48
N ASN A 29 -7.15 48.50 39.41
CA ASN A 29 -5.71 48.82 39.41
C ASN A 29 -5.20 49.52 40.68
N ASP A 30 -5.76 49.20 41.85
CA ASP A 30 -5.36 49.81 43.12
C ASP A 30 -4.48 48.91 44.00
N ASN A 31 -4.09 47.73 43.50
CA ASN A 31 -3.30 46.71 44.18
C ASN A 31 -3.99 46.11 45.40
N THR A 32 -5.31 46.21 45.48
CA THR A 32 -6.10 45.54 46.51
C THR A 32 -7.13 44.61 45.87
N LYS A 33 -7.68 43.68 46.66
CA LYS A 33 -8.82 42.86 46.25
C LYS A 33 -10.04 43.42 46.94
N ASP A 34 -10.79 44.25 46.24
CA ASP A 34 -12.01 44.86 46.74
C ASP A 34 -13.18 44.68 45.74
N GLY A 35 -14.31 45.35 45.97
CA GLY A 35 -15.48 45.22 45.11
C GLY A 35 -15.94 43.78 44.87
N ASP A 36 -16.11 43.39 43.60
CA ASP A 36 -16.50 42.05 43.17
C ASP A 36 -15.35 41.24 42.51
N GLU A 37 -14.11 41.71 42.67
CA GLU A 37 -12.92 41.06 42.11
C GLU A 37 -12.71 39.63 42.61
N THR A 38 -12.15 38.77 41.75
CA THR A 38 -11.86 37.39 42.13
C THR A 38 -10.40 37.18 42.55
N ASP A 39 -9.48 38.01 42.06
CA ASP A 39 -8.11 38.18 42.55
C ASP A 39 -7.73 39.66 42.48
N VAL A 40 -6.60 40.06 43.07
CA VAL A 40 -6.14 41.47 43.14
C VAL A 40 -6.10 42.09 41.73
N ASP A 41 -6.89 43.15 41.52
CA ASP A 41 -7.00 43.92 40.27
C ASP A 41 -7.46 43.10 39.05
N CYS A 42 -8.27 42.04 39.23
CA CYS A 42 -8.85 41.26 38.12
C CYS A 42 -10.09 40.40 38.47
N GLY A 43 -10.83 40.00 37.44
CA GLY A 43 -12.02 39.16 37.53
C GLY A 43 -13.27 39.92 38.01
N GLY A 44 -14.42 39.26 38.06
CA GLY A 44 -15.69 39.93 38.35
C GLY A 44 -16.04 40.96 37.27
N SER A 45 -16.53 42.13 37.69
CA SER A 45 -16.90 43.25 36.80
C SER A 45 -15.71 44.13 36.37
N SER A 46 -14.49 43.80 36.82
CA SER A 46 -13.28 44.63 36.64
C SER A 46 -12.83 44.87 35.19
N GLY A 47 -13.43 44.19 34.21
CA GLY A 47 -13.05 44.27 32.80
C GLY A 47 -11.68 43.64 32.47
N LYS A 48 -10.76 43.58 33.44
CA LYS A 48 -9.46 42.92 33.36
C LYS A 48 -9.57 41.46 33.78
N LYS A 49 -9.12 40.56 32.92
CA LYS A 49 -9.15 39.12 33.15
C LYS A 49 -7.93 38.68 33.96
N CYS A 50 -8.13 37.69 34.83
CA CYS A 50 -7.11 37.11 35.68
C CYS A 50 -6.22 36.14 34.90
N ALA A 51 -4.90 36.26 35.07
CA ALA A 51 -3.92 35.36 34.47
C ALA A 51 -3.96 33.96 35.12
N VAL A 52 -3.28 32.99 34.50
CA VAL A 52 -3.11 31.63 35.06
C VAL A 52 -2.58 31.68 36.50
N GLY A 53 -3.14 30.82 37.37
CA GLY A 53 -2.80 30.71 38.79
C GLY A 53 -3.54 31.69 39.71
N LYS A 54 -4.31 32.62 39.16
CA LYS A 54 -5.11 33.60 39.92
C LYS A 54 -6.48 33.07 40.29
N ALA A 55 -7.03 33.57 41.40
CA ALA A 55 -8.33 33.18 41.89
C ALA A 55 -9.48 33.67 40.99
N CYS A 56 -10.48 32.82 40.83
CA CYS A 56 -11.63 33.03 39.95
C CYS A 56 -12.88 32.36 40.54
N LYS A 57 -14.06 32.79 40.09
CA LYS A 57 -15.36 32.17 40.42
C LYS A 57 -16.02 31.57 39.18
N VAL A 58 -15.83 32.20 38.02
CA VAL A 58 -16.39 31.80 36.74
C VAL A 58 -15.34 31.89 35.64
N ASN A 59 -15.52 31.18 34.53
CA ASN A 59 -14.58 31.20 33.40
C ASN A 59 -14.35 32.61 32.84
N THR A 60 -15.36 33.48 32.89
CA THR A 60 -15.22 34.87 32.45
C THR A 60 -14.31 35.70 33.33
N ASP A 61 -13.85 35.21 34.49
CA ASP A 61 -12.85 35.92 35.29
C ASP A 61 -11.45 35.73 34.72
N CYS A 62 -11.20 34.65 33.96
CA CYS A 62 -9.88 34.25 33.51
C CYS A 62 -9.56 34.71 32.08
N ASP A 63 -8.27 34.95 31.81
CA ASP A 63 -7.79 35.35 30.49
C ASP A 63 -7.56 34.13 29.59
N ASN A 64 -8.54 33.83 28.74
CA ASN A 64 -8.52 32.74 27.76
C ASN A 64 -8.14 31.35 28.34
N VAL A 65 -8.52 31.09 29.59
CA VAL A 65 -8.35 29.80 30.29
C VAL A 65 -9.55 29.50 31.19
N LEU A 66 -9.70 28.25 31.62
CA LEU A 66 -10.82 27.86 32.49
C LEU A 66 -10.59 28.17 33.98
N CYS A 67 -11.68 28.53 34.65
CA CYS A 67 -11.75 28.61 36.09
C CYS A 67 -12.17 27.26 36.69
N THR A 68 -11.20 26.43 37.08
CA THR A 68 -11.46 25.09 37.66
C THR A 68 -10.54 24.82 38.84
N GLY A 69 -10.50 23.59 39.36
CA GLY A 69 -9.53 23.19 40.39
C GLY A 69 -9.68 23.92 41.74
N GLY A 70 -10.90 24.30 42.12
CA GLY A 70 -11.16 25.01 43.38
C GLY A 70 -11.19 26.54 43.28
N GLY A 71 -11.40 27.07 42.08
CA GLY A 71 -11.56 28.51 41.85
C GLY A 71 -10.26 29.20 41.47
N VAL A 72 -9.45 28.57 40.60
CA VAL A 72 -8.20 29.14 40.08
C VAL A 72 -8.16 29.00 38.56
N CYS A 73 -7.69 30.05 37.87
CA CYS A 73 -7.45 30.03 36.43
C CYS A 73 -6.36 29.01 36.10
N GLN A 74 -6.71 27.90 35.45
CA GLN A 74 -5.77 26.82 35.16
C GLN A 74 -4.89 27.12 33.96
N SER A 75 -3.73 26.48 33.88
CA SER A 75 -2.91 26.51 32.66
C SER A 75 -3.68 25.88 31.49
N PRO A 76 -3.48 26.37 30.24
CA PRO A 76 -3.97 25.74 29.02
C PRO A 76 -3.76 24.23 28.99
N SER A 77 -4.77 23.48 28.53
CA SER A 77 -4.66 22.03 28.31
C SER A 77 -5.36 21.62 27.02
N CYS A 78 -4.87 20.57 26.37
CA CYS A 78 -5.41 20.04 25.11
C CYS A 78 -6.77 19.31 25.24
N SER A 79 -7.57 19.68 26.22
CA SER A 79 -8.87 19.09 26.54
C SER A 79 -9.74 20.03 27.39
N ASP A 80 -9.41 21.33 27.41
CA ASP A 80 -10.13 22.35 28.20
C ASP A 80 -11.25 23.04 27.40
N GLY A 81 -11.44 22.71 26.13
CA GLY A 81 -12.51 23.25 25.29
C GLY A 81 -12.24 24.66 24.78
N LEU A 82 -11.02 25.20 24.95
CA LEU A 82 -10.63 26.53 24.49
C LEU A 82 -9.43 26.43 23.54
N LYS A 83 -9.45 27.20 22.45
CA LYS A 83 -8.26 27.36 21.60
C LYS A 83 -7.26 28.29 22.30
N ASN A 84 -6.31 27.74 23.02
CA ASN A 84 -5.34 28.50 23.80
C ASN A 84 -3.94 27.84 23.81
N GLY A 85 -3.00 28.46 24.55
CA GLY A 85 -1.63 27.98 24.66
C GLY A 85 -0.91 27.92 23.31
N GLY A 86 -0.74 26.70 22.78
CA GLY A 86 -0.06 26.43 21.51
C GLY A 86 -0.94 25.79 20.44
N GLU A 87 -2.24 25.69 20.65
CA GLU A 87 -3.17 24.99 19.77
C GLU A 87 -3.46 25.72 18.46
N THR A 88 -3.70 24.98 17.38
CA THR A 88 -4.13 25.56 16.11
C THR A 88 -5.65 25.55 15.95
N ASP A 89 -6.35 24.64 16.61
CA ASP A 89 -7.81 24.64 16.80
C ASP A 89 -8.14 24.15 18.22
N VAL A 90 -9.39 24.32 18.67
CA VAL A 90 -9.82 23.95 20.04
C VAL A 90 -9.39 22.52 20.37
N ASP A 91 -8.55 22.38 21.40
CA ASP A 91 -8.03 21.13 21.96
C ASP A 91 -7.12 20.31 21.02
N CYS A 92 -6.56 20.90 19.95
CA CYS A 92 -5.72 20.16 19.01
C CYS A 92 -4.66 20.97 18.24
N GLY A 93 -3.68 20.24 17.71
CA GLY A 93 -2.66 20.74 16.81
C GLY A 93 -1.57 21.58 17.49
N GLY A 94 -0.78 22.27 16.67
CA GLY A 94 0.32 23.11 17.11
C GLY A 94 1.59 22.35 17.48
N SER A 95 2.54 23.08 18.06
CA SER A 95 3.87 22.55 18.41
C SER A 95 3.94 21.86 19.78
N GLY A 96 2.80 21.67 20.45
CA GLY A 96 2.69 21.01 21.76
C GLY A 96 2.42 19.50 21.68
N SER A 97 2.26 18.86 22.84
CA SER A 97 1.86 17.44 22.95
C SER A 97 0.36 17.21 22.73
N CYS A 98 -0.34 18.17 22.11
CA CYS A 98 -1.77 18.05 21.85
C CYS A 98 -2.06 17.00 20.78
N PRO A 99 -3.24 16.35 20.82
CA PRO A 99 -3.70 15.51 19.73
C PRO A 99 -3.71 16.28 18.41
N ARG A 100 -3.51 15.58 17.30
CA ARG A 100 -3.65 16.18 15.97
C ARG A 100 -5.13 16.46 15.68
N CYS A 101 -5.37 17.54 14.95
CA CYS A 101 -6.68 17.98 14.54
C CYS A 101 -7.28 17.11 13.42
N ASP A 102 -8.58 16.84 13.53
CA ASP A 102 -9.38 16.19 12.50
C ASP A 102 -9.59 17.09 11.28
N ASN A 103 -10.18 16.54 10.22
CA ASN A 103 -10.48 17.26 8.98
C ASN A 103 -11.28 18.54 9.25
N TRP A 104 -10.99 19.58 8.46
CA TRP A 104 -11.60 20.91 8.45
C TRP A 104 -11.30 21.80 9.66
N LYS A 105 -10.54 21.29 10.64
CA LYS A 105 -10.01 22.07 11.75
C LYS A 105 -8.86 22.97 11.30
N THR A 106 -8.67 24.06 12.02
CA THR A 106 -7.64 25.05 11.74
C THR A 106 -6.24 24.48 12.00
N CYS A 107 -5.33 24.70 11.06
CA CYS A 107 -3.94 24.26 11.15
C CYS A 107 -2.99 25.36 10.65
N SER A 108 -1.74 25.28 11.08
CA SER A 108 -0.61 26.09 10.61
C SER A 108 0.49 25.24 9.95
N SER A 109 0.48 23.93 10.18
CA SER A 109 1.43 22.95 9.65
C SER A 109 0.74 21.61 9.39
N ALA A 110 1.28 20.82 8.46
CA ALA A 110 0.89 19.43 8.23
C ALA A 110 0.88 18.60 9.52
N THR A 111 1.84 18.84 10.42
CA THR A 111 1.97 18.12 11.69
C THR A 111 0.77 18.29 12.61
N ASP A 112 0.00 19.35 12.43
CA ASP A 112 -1.20 19.65 13.22
C ASP A 112 -2.35 18.72 12.87
N CYS A 113 -2.33 18.08 11.69
CA CYS A 113 -3.48 17.36 11.14
C CYS A 113 -3.29 15.85 11.24
N VAL A 114 -4.36 15.11 11.57
CA VAL A 114 -4.34 13.64 11.56
C VAL A 114 -3.92 13.12 10.17
N SER A 115 -4.42 13.74 9.10
CA SER A 115 -4.09 13.42 7.70
C SER A 115 -2.66 13.79 7.28
N GLN A 116 -1.94 14.57 8.09
CA GLN A 116 -0.67 15.19 7.72
C GLN A 116 -0.76 16.17 6.53
N VAL A 117 -1.97 16.68 6.24
CA VAL A 117 -2.18 17.65 5.16
C VAL A 117 -2.86 18.91 5.72
N CYS A 118 -2.12 20.01 5.75
CA CYS A 118 -2.65 21.33 6.06
C CYS A 118 -2.65 22.18 4.78
N SER A 119 -3.84 22.51 4.27
CA SER A 119 -4.01 23.34 3.08
C SER A 119 -5.13 24.35 3.30
N GLY A 120 -4.91 25.61 2.89
CA GLY A 120 -5.86 26.68 3.14
C GLY A 120 -6.11 26.94 4.64
N ASN A 121 -5.09 26.72 5.49
CA ASN A 121 -5.17 26.77 6.95
C ASN A 121 -6.18 25.78 7.56
N GLN A 122 -6.55 24.73 6.82
CA GLN A 122 -7.44 23.68 7.30
C GLN A 122 -6.85 22.31 7.05
N CYS A 123 -7.06 21.40 8.01
CA CYS A 123 -6.73 20.00 7.85
C CYS A 123 -7.59 19.38 6.75
N GLN A 124 -6.95 18.81 5.74
CA GLN A 124 -7.67 18.17 4.64
C GLN A 124 -7.95 16.70 4.95
N ALA A 125 -9.00 16.16 4.34
CA ALA A 125 -9.20 14.72 4.34
C ALA A 125 -8.02 14.00 3.63
N PRO A 126 -7.60 12.82 4.12
CA PRO A 126 -6.58 12.03 3.44
C PRO A 126 -7.05 11.67 2.02
N MET A 127 -6.18 11.81 1.02
CA MET A 127 -6.47 11.46 -0.36
C MET A 127 -5.43 10.47 -0.88
N ASN A 128 -5.85 9.53 -1.72
CA ASN A 128 -5.00 8.46 -2.24
C ASN A 128 -4.05 8.89 -3.39
N HIS A 129 -3.77 10.19 -3.47
CA HIS A 129 -3.02 10.85 -4.54
C HIS A 129 -2.54 12.25 -4.10
N ASP A 130 -2.21 12.41 -2.82
CA ASP A 130 -1.73 13.67 -2.22
C ASP A 130 -0.22 13.67 -1.92
N ASN A 131 0.49 12.59 -2.27
CA ASN A 131 1.90 12.34 -2.00
C ASN A 131 2.25 12.19 -0.51
N VAL A 132 1.26 11.89 0.32
CA VAL A 132 1.44 11.65 1.76
C VAL A 132 0.88 10.28 2.10
N MET A 133 1.70 9.43 2.74
CA MET A 133 1.21 8.15 3.26
C MET A 133 0.26 8.38 4.43
N ASN A 134 -1.04 8.41 4.17
CA ASN A 134 -2.09 8.68 5.15
C ASN A 134 -3.32 7.78 4.94
N GLY A 135 -4.37 7.95 5.76
CA GLY A 135 -5.59 7.14 5.64
C GLY A 135 -5.32 5.64 5.80
N ASP A 136 -5.81 4.83 4.87
CA ASP A 136 -5.66 3.37 4.85
C ASP A 136 -4.48 2.87 3.99
N GLU A 137 -3.66 3.76 3.46
CA GLU A 137 -2.53 3.44 2.60
C GLU A 137 -1.46 2.58 3.27
N THR A 138 -0.78 1.76 2.47
CA THR A 138 0.37 0.96 2.92
C THR A 138 1.72 1.48 2.43
N ASP A 139 1.71 2.28 1.36
CA ASP A 139 2.82 3.12 0.90
C ASP A 139 2.21 4.42 0.33
N VAL A 140 3.02 5.43 0.03
CA VAL A 140 2.55 6.73 -0.45
C VAL A 140 1.64 6.57 -1.67
N ASP A 141 0.39 7.00 -1.55
CA ASP A 141 -0.64 7.00 -2.61
C ASP A 141 -1.00 5.60 -3.15
N CYS A 142 -0.79 4.52 -2.38
CA CYS A 142 -1.14 3.17 -2.79
C CYS A 142 -1.38 2.18 -1.64
N GLY A 143 -2.06 1.08 -1.99
CA GLY A 143 -2.39 0.01 -1.06
C GLY A 143 -3.48 0.40 -0.06
N GLY A 144 -3.99 -0.56 0.70
CA GLY A 144 -5.24 -0.38 1.42
C GLY A 144 -6.46 -0.52 0.52
N LYS A 145 -7.64 -0.25 1.08
CA LYS A 145 -8.92 -0.51 0.44
C LYS A 145 -9.28 0.57 -0.58
N ASN A 146 -8.91 1.82 -0.31
CA ASN A 146 -9.37 2.97 -1.09
C ASN A 146 -8.31 3.53 -2.05
N ALA A 147 -7.10 2.99 -2.08
CA ALA A 147 -6.06 3.39 -3.01
C ALA A 147 -5.86 2.37 -4.14
N LYS A 148 -5.19 2.79 -5.21
CA LYS A 148 -4.73 1.86 -6.24
C LYS A 148 -3.73 0.85 -5.64
N PRO A 149 -3.62 -0.37 -6.18
CA PRO A 149 -2.58 -1.29 -5.76
C PRO A 149 -1.17 -0.72 -5.97
N CYS A 150 -0.28 -1.03 -5.05
CA CYS A 150 1.10 -0.63 -5.02
C CYS A 150 1.95 -1.43 -6.02
N THR A 151 2.83 -0.72 -6.72
CA THR A 151 3.77 -1.34 -7.65
C THR A 151 4.88 -2.11 -6.93
N LEU A 152 5.64 -2.90 -7.68
CA LEU A 152 6.74 -3.71 -7.15
C LEU A 152 7.74 -2.91 -6.30
N GLY A 153 8.08 -3.44 -5.12
CA GLY A 153 9.01 -2.85 -4.15
C GLY A 153 8.40 -1.89 -3.14
N LYS A 154 7.14 -1.47 -3.33
CA LYS A 154 6.37 -0.66 -2.38
C LYS A 154 5.92 -1.47 -1.17
N LYS A 155 5.67 -0.81 -0.06
CA LYS A 155 5.19 -1.43 1.18
C LYS A 155 3.75 -1.92 1.06
N CYS A 156 3.46 -3.03 1.74
CA CYS A 156 2.15 -3.66 1.77
C CYS A 156 1.90 -4.32 3.12
N LYS A 157 0.64 -4.56 3.44
CA LYS A 157 0.20 -5.39 4.59
C LYS A 157 -0.40 -6.71 4.12
N VAL A 158 -1.10 -6.69 2.98
CA VAL A 158 -1.75 -7.86 2.37
C VAL A 158 -1.49 -7.87 0.86
N THR A 159 -1.64 -9.04 0.23
CA THR A 159 -1.46 -9.19 -1.23
C THR A 159 -2.39 -8.29 -2.05
N ALA A 160 -3.60 -7.99 -1.55
CA ALA A 160 -4.53 -7.08 -2.23
C ALA A 160 -3.99 -5.63 -2.33
N ASP A 161 -3.00 -5.26 -1.52
CA ASP A 161 -2.35 -3.96 -1.61
C ASP A 161 -1.41 -3.87 -2.83
N CYS A 162 -1.11 -4.97 -3.51
CA CYS A 162 -0.08 -5.04 -4.54
C CYS A 162 -0.66 -5.23 -5.95
N ASP A 163 -0.07 -4.54 -6.92
CA ASP A 163 -0.44 -4.64 -8.33
C ASP A 163 0.10 -5.94 -8.92
N ASN A 164 -0.77 -6.94 -9.05
CA ASN A 164 -0.50 -8.23 -9.67
C ASN A 164 0.74 -8.95 -9.12
N VAL A 165 1.12 -8.69 -7.87
CA VAL A 165 2.25 -9.36 -7.17
C VAL A 165 1.92 -9.68 -5.72
N LEU A 166 2.76 -10.45 -5.02
CA LEU A 166 2.52 -10.85 -3.63
C LEU A 166 3.06 -9.84 -2.62
N CYS A 167 2.40 -9.76 -1.45
CA CYS A 167 2.96 -9.06 -0.31
C CYS A 167 3.88 -10.00 0.49
N THR A 168 5.18 -9.92 0.23
CA THR A 168 6.20 -10.80 0.83
C THR A 168 7.19 -9.98 1.63
N GLY A 169 7.31 -10.25 2.94
CA GLY A 169 8.21 -9.50 3.82
C GLY A 169 7.82 -8.04 4.02
N GLY A 170 6.53 -7.69 3.84
CA GLY A 170 6.01 -6.33 3.95
C GLY A 170 6.21 -5.46 2.71
N PHE A 171 6.63 -6.06 1.59
CA PHE A 171 6.80 -5.38 0.31
C PHE A 171 6.14 -6.15 -0.84
N CYS A 172 5.57 -5.42 -1.79
CA CYS A 172 5.10 -5.98 -3.05
C CYS A 172 6.29 -6.59 -3.79
N SER A 173 6.23 -7.88 -4.09
CA SER A 173 7.37 -8.67 -4.52
C SER A 173 6.93 -9.79 -5.45
N ILE A 174 7.80 -10.13 -6.42
CA ILE A 174 7.60 -11.27 -7.32
C ILE A 174 8.04 -12.61 -6.69
N LEU A 175 8.64 -12.58 -5.49
CA LEU A 175 9.08 -13.80 -4.81
C LEU A 175 7.88 -14.66 -4.40
N GLY A 176 7.98 -15.96 -4.64
CA GLY A 176 6.94 -16.95 -4.34
C GLY A 176 5.83 -17.06 -5.39
N MET A 177 5.89 -16.30 -6.48
CA MET A 177 4.93 -16.37 -7.58
C MET A 177 5.44 -17.20 -8.74
N ASN A 178 4.53 -17.79 -9.51
CA ASN A 178 4.85 -18.21 -10.88
C ASN A 178 5.01 -16.96 -11.76
N LEU A 179 6.19 -16.80 -12.37
CA LEU A 179 6.52 -15.69 -13.24
C LEU A 179 6.26 -15.96 -14.73
N VAL A 180 5.90 -17.20 -15.08
CA VAL A 180 5.55 -17.60 -16.44
C VAL A 180 4.09 -17.26 -16.70
N VAL A 181 3.84 -16.40 -17.68
CA VAL A 181 2.49 -16.07 -18.16
C VAL A 181 2.01 -17.17 -19.09
N ASN A 182 0.78 -17.65 -18.91
CA ASN A 182 0.22 -18.74 -19.70
C ASN A 182 1.14 -19.97 -19.75
N GLY A 183 1.72 -20.34 -18.60
CA GLY A 183 2.55 -21.55 -18.48
C GLY A 183 1.71 -22.83 -18.47
N ASP A 184 0.43 -22.70 -18.12
CA ASP A 184 -0.64 -23.72 -18.06
C ASP A 184 -1.48 -23.80 -19.34
N ALA A 185 -1.15 -23.01 -20.36
CA ALA A 185 -1.86 -22.99 -21.65
C ALA A 185 -3.35 -22.59 -21.61
N GLU A 186 -3.84 -21.99 -20.53
CA GLU A 186 -5.25 -21.65 -20.34
C GLU A 186 -5.65 -20.26 -20.88
N THR A 187 -4.67 -19.47 -21.34
CA THR A 187 -4.94 -18.18 -21.97
C THR A 187 -5.12 -18.36 -23.47
N GLY A 188 -6.21 -17.81 -24.01
CA GLY A 188 -6.54 -17.89 -25.44
C GLY A 188 -7.25 -19.18 -25.83
N ASP A 189 -7.46 -19.37 -27.14
CA ASP A 189 -8.16 -20.54 -27.66
C ASP A 189 -7.22 -21.73 -27.82
N CYS A 190 -7.74 -22.92 -27.57
CA CYS A 190 -7.03 -24.18 -27.75
C CYS A 190 -7.63 -24.97 -28.91
N SER A 191 -6.77 -25.65 -29.65
CA SER A 191 -7.19 -26.52 -30.75
C SER A 191 -8.01 -27.70 -30.20
N LYS A 192 -9.22 -27.92 -30.74
CA LYS A 192 -10.13 -29.01 -30.30
C LYS A 192 -10.32 -30.10 -31.35
N THR A 193 -10.12 -29.76 -32.62
CA THR A 193 -10.29 -30.65 -33.77
C THR A 193 -9.26 -30.28 -34.82
N TYR A 194 -8.97 -31.23 -35.71
CA TYR A 194 -8.15 -30.97 -36.88
C TYR A 194 -8.78 -29.90 -37.80
N PRO A 195 -8.00 -28.98 -38.41
CA PRO A 195 -6.57 -28.81 -38.25
C PRO A 195 -6.21 -28.11 -36.93
N TYR A 196 -5.21 -28.63 -36.21
CA TYR A 196 -4.73 -28.03 -34.95
C TYR A 196 -3.91 -26.76 -35.25
N ASP A 197 -4.59 -25.61 -35.24
CA ASP A 197 -4.10 -24.33 -35.77
C ASP A 197 -3.91 -23.25 -34.69
N LYS A 198 -4.20 -23.56 -33.42
CA LYS A 198 -4.03 -22.61 -32.32
C LYS A 198 -2.61 -22.69 -31.78
N HIS A 199 -1.88 -21.59 -31.93
CA HIS A 199 -0.53 -21.44 -31.42
C HIS A 199 -0.52 -20.94 -29.96
N PRO A 200 0.58 -21.15 -29.22
CA PRO A 200 0.74 -20.68 -27.84
C PRO A 200 0.47 -19.19 -27.66
N THR A 201 -0.56 -18.84 -26.90
CA THR A 201 -0.93 -17.44 -26.66
C THR A 201 0.05 -16.79 -25.67
N GLY A 202 0.57 -15.61 -25.99
CA GLY A 202 1.51 -14.91 -25.09
C GLY A 202 2.97 -15.42 -25.14
N TRP A 203 3.27 -16.35 -26.04
CA TRP A 203 4.62 -16.87 -26.28
C TRP A 203 5.12 -16.46 -27.66
N LYS A 204 6.43 -16.21 -27.77
CA LYS A 204 7.11 -16.16 -29.08
C LYS A 204 7.39 -17.58 -29.51
N TYR A 205 7.32 -17.88 -30.80
CA TYR A 205 7.58 -19.24 -31.29
C TYR A 205 8.22 -19.25 -32.68
N THR A 206 8.88 -20.36 -32.99
CA THR A 206 9.34 -20.67 -34.35
C THR A 206 8.94 -22.10 -34.70
N GLY A 207 8.49 -22.33 -35.93
CA GLY A 207 7.90 -23.62 -36.31
C GLY A 207 6.43 -23.67 -35.91
N SER A 208 5.96 -24.85 -35.51
CA SER A 208 4.52 -25.11 -35.34
C SER A 208 4.12 -25.60 -33.94
N PRO A 209 4.65 -25.05 -32.82
CA PRO A 209 4.09 -25.42 -31.53
C PRO A 209 2.63 -24.99 -31.46
N ILE A 210 1.82 -25.78 -30.78
CA ILE A 210 0.39 -25.56 -30.64
C ILE A 210 -0.05 -25.56 -29.17
N GLN A 211 -1.19 -24.93 -28.94
CA GLN A 211 -2.00 -25.02 -27.73
C GLN A 211 -3.22 -25.88 -28.08
N VAL A 212 -3.38 -27.01 -27.41
CA VAL A 212 -4.38 -28.04 -27.74
C VAL A 212 -5.15 -28.45 -26.50
N ALA A 213 -6.44 -28.71 -26.66
CA ALA A 213 -7.31 -29.08 -25.55
C ALA A 213 -7.14 -30.55 -25.18
N TYR A 214 -7.16 -30.90 -23.89
CA TYR A 214 -7.27 -32.29 -23.42
C TYR A 214 -8.53 -32.98 -23.97
N THR A 215 -9.58 -32.23 -24.29
CA THR A 215 -10.80 -32.79 -24.90
C THR A 215 -10.65 -33.12 -26.38
N ALA A 216 -9.59 -32.67 -27.05
CA ALA A 216 -9.32 -33.05 -28.44
C ALA A 216 -9.03 -34.54 -28.56
N GLY A 217 -8.54 -35.17 -27.48
CA GLY A 217 -8.19 -36.59 -27.45
C GLY A 217 -7.12 -36.96 -28.48
N TRP A 218 -6.21 -36.03 -28.77
CA TRP A 218 -5.13 -36.22 -29.73
C TRP A 218 -4.01 -37.06 -29.10
N ASP A 219 -3.11 -36.44 -28.34
CA ASP A 219 -2.11 -37.16 -27.54
C ASP A 219 -2.56 -37.30 -26.09
N LEU A 220 -2.96 -36.18 -25.46
CA LEU A 220 -3.45 -36.19 -24.09
C LEU A 220 -4.98 -36.15 -24.04
N SER A 221 -5.50 -36.75 -22.98
CA SER A 221 -6.90 -36.75 -22.59
C SER A 221 -7.05 -36.37 -21.13
N ALA A 222 -8.29 -36.12 -20.69
CA ALA A 222 -8.60 -35.90 -19.28
C ALA A 222 -8.20 -37.07 -18.36
N THR A 223 -8.01 -38.28 -18.91
CA THR A 223 -7.63 -39.48 -18.15
C THR A 223 -6.15 -39.82 -18.22
N THR A 224 -5.39 -39.14 -19.09
CA THR A 224 -3.95 -39.39 -19.23
C THR A 224 -3.23 -39.01 -17.94
N PRO A 225 -2.31 -39.81 -17.37
CA PRO A 225 -1.56 -39.42 -16.19
C PRO A 225 -0.80 -38.10 -16.39
N GLY A 226 -0.82 -37.23 -15.39
CA GLY A 226 -0.32 -35.86 -15.49
C GLY A 226 -0.84 -34.96 -14.36
N PRO A 227 -0.84 -33.62 -14.52
CA PRO A 227 -1.21 -32.69 -13.47
C PRO A 227 -2.63 -32.95 -12.95
N SER A 228 -2.81 -32.94 -11.62
CA SER A 228 -4.13 -33.09 -10.99
C SER A 228 -4.98 -31.83 -11.13
N ASP A 229 -4.32 -30.69 -11.26
CA ASP A 229 -4.86 -29.35 -11.44
C ASP A 229 -4.84 -28.91 -12.91
N ARG A 230 -4.70 -29.85 -13.85
CA ARG A 230 -4.70 -29.55 -15.28
C ARG A 230 -5.92 -28.72 -15.67
N GLY A 231 -5.71 -27.74 -16.53
CA GLY A 231 -6.79 -26.96 -17.10
C GLY A 231 -7.45 -27.67 -18.29
N GLN A 232 -7.91 -26.88 -19.24
CA GLN A 232 -8.50 -27.37 -20.48
C GLN A 232 -7.47 -27.73 -21.53
N CYS A 233 -6.26 -27.19 -21.45
CA CYS A 233 -5.30 -27.13 -22.54
C CYS A 233 -3.87 -27.45 -22.10
N TYR A 234 -3.03 -27.76 -23.09
CA TYR A 234 -1.60 -28.00 -22.91
C TYR A 234 -0.86 -27.59 -24.18
N PHE A 235 0.47 -27.53 -24.12
CA PHE A 235 1.33 -27.24 -25.27
C PHE A 235 1.90 -28.50 -25.91
N ALA A 236 2.00 -28.52 -27.23
CA ALA A 236 2.57 -29.63 -28.00
C ALA A 236 3.40 -29.14 -29.19
N GLY A 237 4.33 -29.97 -29.65
CA GLY A 237 5.22 -29.67 -30.78
C GLY A 237 4.53 -29.69 -32.16
N LEU A 238 3.56 -30.57 -32.41
CA LEU A 238 2.97 -30.78 -33.74
C LEU A 238 4.04 -30.98 -34.83
N ALA A 239 4.27 -30.12 -35.82
CA ALA A 239 5.07 -30.49 -36.99
C ALA A 239 6.56 -30.09 -36.88
N GLY A 240 7.46 -31.07 -37.05
CA GLY A 240 8.91 -30.87 -37.00
C GLY A 240 9.45 -30.43 -35.63
N SER A 241 10.77 -30.28 -35.51
CA SER A 241 11.36 -29.65 -34.32
C SER A 241 11.05 -28.15 -34.30
N ASN A 242 10.64 -27.65 -33.15
CA ASN A 242 10.19 -26.26 -33.00
C ASN A 242 10.38 -25.78 -31.55
N ASN A 243 10.08 -24.51 -31.30
CA ASN A 243 10.24 -23.95 -29.96
C ASN A 243 9.25 -22.83 -29.68
N MET A 244 9.05 -22.58 -28.40
CA MET A 244 8.41 -21.38 -27.90
C MET A 244 9.22 -20.77 -26.76
N SER A 245 9.13 -19.46 -26.58
CA SER A 245 9.89 -18.71 -25.59
C SER A 245 9.13 -17.52 -25.01
N GLN A 246 9.46 -17.20 -23.76
CA GLN A 246 8.96 -16.04 -23.04
C GLN A 246 10.10 -15.39 -22.26
N THR A 247 10.17 -14.06 -22.33
CA THR A 247 11.12 -13.28 -21.53
C THR A 247 10.39 -12.73 -20.29
N ILE A 248 10.88 -13.11 -19.12
CA ILE A 248 10.46 -12.62 -17.82
C ILE A 248 11.31 -11.40 -17.47
N ASN A 249 10.67 -10.24 -17.34
CA ASN A 249 11.35 -9.00 -16.93
C ASN A 249 11.29 -8.83 -15.41
N ILE A 250 12.43 -8.52 -14.79
CA ILE A 250 12.55 -8.39 -13.33
C ILE A 250 13.07 -7.00 -12.95
N ASN A 251 12.20 -5.98 -13.04
CA ASN A 251 12.63 -4.58 -12.95
C ASN A 251 12.45 -3.94 -11.55
N GLY A 252 11.99 -4.68 -10.55
CA GLY A 252 11.75 -4.14 -9.21
C GLY A 252 13.03 -3.87 -8.43
N ALA A 253 13.25 -2.63 -7.99
CA ALA A 253 14.46 -2.24 -7.26
C ALA A 253 14.78 -3.16 -6.06
N THR A 254 13.75 -3.53 -5.27
CA THR A 254 13.91 -4.44 -4.13
C THR A 254 14.31 -5.85 -4.57
N THR A 255 13.71 -6.37 -5.64
CA THR A 255 14.07 -7.68 -6.20
C THR A 255 15.49 -7.67 -6.76
N LEU A 256 15.86 -6.62 -7.49
CA LEU A 256 17.19 -6.45 -8.05
C LEU A 256 18.26 -6.38 -6.96
N SER A 257 18.01 -5.66 -5.87
CA SER A 257 18.93 -5.60 -4.74
C SER A 257 19.12 -6.97 -4.08
N LEU A 258 18.05 -7.79 -3.98
CA LEU A 258 18.15 -9.15 -3.46
C LEU A 258 18.95 -10.06 -4.40
N ILE A 259 18.71 -9.99 -5.71
CA ILE A 259 19.47 -10.75 -6.71
C ILE A 259 20.95 -10.37 -6.67
N ASP A 260 21.26 -9.07 -6.63
CA ASP A 260 22.63 -8.58 -6.60
C ASP A 260 23.34 -8.92 -5.26
N SER A 261 22.59 -9.20 -4.19
CA SER A 261 23.13 -9.74 -2.94
C SER A 261 23.52 -11.23 -3.02
N GLY A 262 23.18 -11.93 -4.10
CA GLY A 262 23.50 -13.35 -4.31
C GLY A 262 22.64 -14.31 -3.46
N LYS A 263 21.49 -13.86 -2.97
CA LYS A 263 20.61 -14.62 -2.06
C LYS A 263 19.36 -15.22 -2.71
N VAL A 264 19.19 -15.04 -4.02
CA VAL A 264 17.98 -15.46 -4.73
C VAL A 264 18.25 -16.76 -5.48
N SER A 265 17.33 -17.72 -5.33
CA SER A 265 17.26 -18.94 -6.12
C SER A 265 16.01 -18.93 -6.99
N ALA A 266 16.08 -19.64 -8.11
CA ALA A 266 14.95 -19.92 -8.99
C ALA A 266 14.65 -21.43 -8.95
N ASN A 267 13.37 -21.77 -8.86
CA ASN A 267 12.84 -23.10 -9.13
C ASN A 267 12.14 -23.05 -10.51
N LEU A 268 12.65 -23.84 -11.45
CA LEU A 268 12.01 -24.12 -12.74
C LEU A 268 11.28 -25.44 -12.60
N SER A 269 9.98 -25.48 -12.92
CA SER A 269 9.20 -26.70 -12.97
C SER A 269 8.26 -26.72 -14.17
N ALA A 270 7.89 -27.91 -14.61
CA ALA A 270 6.85 -28.13 -15.62
C ALA A 270 6.40 -29.59 -15.58
N TRP A 271 5.26 -29.87 -16.20
CA TRP A 271 4.86 -31.22 -16.54
C TRP A 271 5.32 -31.50 -17.97
N LEU A 272 6.26 -32.43 -18.15
CA LEU A 272 6.88 -32.77 -19.43
C LEU A 272 6.55 -34.21 -19.81
N GLY A 273 6.31 -34.46 -21.09
CA GLY A 273 6.05 -35.82 -21.52
C GLY A 273 6.00 -36.00 -23.02
N GLY A 274 5.31 -37.06 -23.42
CA GLY A 274 5.16 -37.43 -24.82
C GLY A 274 4.21 -38.59 -25.04
N TYR A 275 4.20 -39.10 -26.26
CA TYR A 275 3.27 -40.13 -26.70
C TYR A 275 3.90 -41.54 -26.73
N ALA A 276 3.19 -42.51 -26.14
CA ALA A 276 3.49 -43.94 -26.20
C ALA A 276 5.00 -44.26 -26.04
N HIS A 277 5.57 -44.97 -27.02
CA HIS A 277 6.97 -45.40 -27.06
C HIS A 277 7.87 -44.50 -27.91
N GLN A 278 7.43 -43.28 -28.21
CA GLN A 278 8.19 -42.33 -29.02
C GLN A 278 9.14 -41.50 -28.15
N ASP A 279 10.37 -41.29 -28.62
CA ASP A 279 11.40 -40.52 -27.90
C ASP A 279 11.42 -39.02 -28.25
N ASP A 280 10.47 -38.59 -29.08
CA ASP A 280 10.16 -37.18 -29.22
C ASP A 280 9.86 -36.58 -27.85
N ASN A 281 10.36 -35.37 -27.63
CA ASN A 281 10.44 -34.84 -26.28
C ASN A 281 10.32 -33.33 -26.26
N ALA A 282 9.96 -32.84 -25.08
CA ALA A 282 10.07 -31.45 -24.73
C ALA A 282 11.12 -31.24 -23.64
N LYS A 283 11.82 -30.11 -23.71
CA LYS A 283 12.81 -29.68 -22.74
C LYS A 283 12.60 -28.19 -22.44
N VAL A 284 12.68 -27.80 -21.17
CA VAL A 284 12.54 -26.40 -20.77
C VAL A 284 13.84 -25.91 -20.17
N THR A 285 14.30 -24.74 -20.63
CA THR A 285 15.53 -24.11 -20.19
C THR A 285 15.26 -22.67 -19.75
N LEU A 286 15.65 -22.35 -18.52
CA LEU A 286 15.68 -21.00 -17.97
C LEU A 286 17.08 -20.42 -18.12
N ASN A 287 17.22 -19.38 -18.92
CA ASN A 287 18.46 -18.61 -19.09
C ASN A 287 18.37 -17.30 -18.30
N PHE A 288 19.49 -16.83 -17.77
CA PHE A 288 19.59 -15.55 -17.06
C PHE A 288 20.33 -14.54 -17.92
N ASN A 289 19.83 -13.32 -18.02
CA ASN A 289 20.45 -12.27 -18.82
C ASN A 289 20.77 -11.04 -17.96
N ASN A 290 21.89 -10.38 -18.27
CA ASN A 290 22.24 -9.10 -17.66
C ASN A 290 21.47 -7.92 -18.29
N GLN A 291 21.73 -6.69 -17.83
CA GLN A 291 21.10 -5.46 -18.36
C GLN A 291 21.27 -5.26 -19.88
N GLY A 292 22.37 -5.77 -20.44
CA GLY A 292 22.67 -5.69 -21.88
C GLY A 292 22.05 -6.81 -22.71
N GLY A 293 21.31 -7.75 -22.09
CA GLY A 293 20.74 -8.92 -22.75
C GLY A 293 21.73 -10.07 -22.95
N THR A 294 22.94 -9.99 -22.40
CA THR A 294 23.91 -11.09 -22.48
C THR A 294 23.57 -12.16 -21.45
N LYS A 295 23.56 -13.43 -21.88
CA LYS A 295 23.41 -14.58 -20.99
C LYS A 295 24.53 -14.64 -19.95
N ILE A 296 24.18 -14.87 -18.70
CA ILE A 296 25.11 -14.97 -17.57
C ILE A 296 24.81 -16.19 -16.71
N GLY A 297 25.83 -16.72 -16.05
CA GLY A 297 25.72 -17.90 -15.19
C GLY A 297 25.30 -19.17 -15.93
N ASN A 298 24.87 -20.17 -15.15
CA ASN A 298 24.40 -21.44 -15.67
C ASN A 298 22.89 -21.41 -15.86
N ALA A 299 22.41 -21.94 -16.99
CA ALA A 299 20.98 -22.15 -17.18
C ALA A 299 20.45 -23.24 -16.23
N ILE A 300 19.17 -23.16 -15.88
CA ILE A 300 18.44 -24.25 -15.22
C ILE A 300 17.65 -24.98 -16.31
N THR A 301 17.78 -26.29 -16.37
CA THR A 301 17.10 -27.11 -17.39
C THR A 301 16.34 -28.25 -16.72
N ILE A 302 15.16 -28.55 -17.27
CA ILE A 302 14.36 -29.74 -16.97
C ILE A 302 14.04 -30.48 -18.26
N GLY A 303 13.95 -31.81 -18.18
CA GLY A 303 13.91 -32.68 -19.35
C GLY A 303 15.25 -32.80 -20.09
N PRO A 304 15.28 -33.41 -21.28
CA PRO A 304 14.13 -33.97 -21.98
C PRO A 304 13.54 -35.19 -21.26
N VAL A 305 12.22 -35.34 -21.32
CA VAL A 305 11.54 -36.56 -20.86
C VAL A 305 11.40 -37.50 -22.06
N LEU A 306 12.00 -38.68 -21.97
CA LEU A 306 12.00 -39.68 -23.04
C LEU A 306 10.93 -40.77 -22.79
N SER A 307 10.72 -41.65 -23.78
CA SER A 307 9.76 -42.77 -23.62
C SER A 307 10.13 -43.69 -22.46
N GLY A 308 11.43 -43.89 -22.23
CA GLY A 308 11.95 -44.70 -21.13
C GLY A 308 11.56 -44.18 -19.74
N ASP A 309 11.60 -42.86 -19.55
CA ASP A 309 11.21 -42.21 -18.28
C ASP A 309 9.71 -42.41 -18.02
N ARG A 310 8.90 -42.34 -19.08
CA ARG A 310 7.45 -42.57 -19.09
C ARG A 310 7.07 -44.06 -19.11
N LYS A 311 8.02 -44.99 -18.98
CA LYS A 311 7.77 -46.44 -19.08
C LYS A 311 6.97 -46.85 -20.34
N ASN A 312 7.21 -46.15 -21.45
CA ASN A 312 6.55 -46.33 -22.75
C ASN A 312 5.03 -46.09 -22.76
N ILE A 313 4.49 -45.30 -21.83
CA ILE A 313 3.08 -44.87 -21.84
C ILE A 313 2.95 -43.37 -22.10
N THR A 314 1.85 -42.94 -22.71
CA THR A 314 1.53 -41.52 -22.83
C THR A 314 1.21 -40.95 -21.46
N GLU A 315 2.03 -40.01 -20.98
CA GLU A 315 1.84 -39.30 -19.71
C GLU A 315 2.66 -38.01 -19.68
N LEU A 316 2.33 -37.13 -18.75
CA LEU A 316 3.19 -36.04 -18.32
C LEU A 316 3.81 -36.38 -16.96
N LEU A 317 5.12 -36.20 -16.84
CA LEU A 317 5.88 -36.33 -15.60
C LEU A 317 6.21 -34.94 -15.05
N PHE A 318 6.06 -34.76 -13.75
CA PHE A 318 6.46 -33.52 -13.09
C PHE A 318 7.97 -33.46 -12.98
N GLU A 319 8.57 -32.48 -13.64
CA GLU A 319 10.00 -32.21 -13.63
C GLU A 319 10.26 -30.86 -12.94
N GLN A 320 11.30 -30.83 -12.10
CA GLN A 320 11.72 -29.59 -11.45
C GLN A 320 13.24 -29.55 -11.24
N SER A 321 13.79 -28.34 -11.27
CA SER A 321 15.19 -28.10 -10.96
C SER A 321 15.36 -26.72 -10.34
N THR A 322 16.30 -26.60 -9.41
CA THR A 322 16.59 -25.36 -8.68
C THR A 322 18.02 -24.91 -8.91
N GLY A 323 18.23 -23.61 -9.01
CA GLY A 323 19.55 -23.02 -9.14
C GLY A 323 19.59 -21.61 -8.57
N MET A 324 20.79 -21.13 -8.23
CA MET A 324 20.99 -19.75 -7.83
C MET A 324 20.78 -18.82 -9.02
N VAL A 325 20.09 -17.70 -8.80
CA VAL A 325 20.00 -16.62 -9.79
C VAL A 325 21.34 -15.88 -9.80
N PRO A 326 22.05 -15.79 -10.94
CA PRO A 326 23.32 -15.08 -11.02
C PRO A 326 23.17 -13.60 -10.61
N THR A 327 24.16 -13.07 -9.90
CA THR A 327 24.21 -11.63 -9.59
C THR A 327 24.25 -10.82 -10.88
N GLY A 328 23.55 -9.68 -10.93
CA GLY A 328 23.44 -8.88 -12.15
C GLY A 328 22.37 -9.34 -13.15
N THR A 329 21.56 -10.37 -12.83
CA THR A 329 20.41 -10.76 -13.67
C THR A 329 19.38 -9.62 -13.72
N ARG A 330 18.84 -9.34 -14.91
CA ARG A 330 17.85 -8.29 -15.21
C ARG A 330 16.67 -8.79 -16.04
N SER A 331 16.82 -9.91 -16.73
CA SER A 331 15.73 -10.67 -17.30
C SER A 331 16.06 -12.16 -17.31
N MET A 332 15.03 -12.98 -17.48
CA MET A 332 15.18 -14.42 -17.64
C MET A 332 14.41 -14.88 -18.87
N ASP A 333 15.00 -15.75 -19.68
CA ASP A 333 14.33 -16.33 -20.84
C ASP A 333 13.97 -17.78 -20.55
N VAL A 334 12.67 -18.08 -20.60
CA VAL A 334 12.13 -19.44 -20.61
C VAL A 334 12.07 -19.88 -22.06
N LEU A 335 12.79 -20.95 -22.40
CA LEU A 335 12.79 -21.57 -23.71
C LEU A 335 12.26 -22.99 -23.58
N VAL A 336 11.22 -23.31 -24.34
CA VAL A 336 10.68 -24.65 -24.50
C VAL A 336 11.09 -25.14 -25.89
N GLU A 337 11.80 -26.25 -25.94
CA GLU A 337 12.24 -26.89 -27.18
C GLU A 337 11.48 -28.21 -27.37
N PHE A 338 10.77 -28.33 -28.48
CA PHE A 338 10.12 -29.57 -28.93
C PHE A 338 11.01 -30.22 -29.97
N THR A 339 11.51 -31.42 -29.66
CA THR A 339 12.45 -32.14 -30.52
C THR A 339 11.75 -33.32 -31.18
N LEU A 340 11.73 -33.31 -32.51
CA LEU A 340 11.37 -34.46 -33.33
C LEU A 340 12.62 -35.31 -33.56
N LEU A 341 12.57 -36.59 -33.17
CA LEU A 341 13.62 -37.56 -33.43
C LEU A 341 13.28 -38.49 -34.60
N SER A 342 12.00 -38.81 -34.81
CA SER A 342 11.54 -39.64 -35.92
C SER A 342 10.08 -39.38 -36.28
N GLY A 343 9.72 -39.53 -37.56
CA GLY A 343 8.34 -39.29 -38.01
C GLY A 343 8.15 -37.88 -38.58
N THR A 344 6.93 -37.35 -38.50
CA THR A 344 6.59 -36.02 -39.03
C THR A 344 6.22 -35.03 -37.93
N ASP A 345 5.62 -35.53 -36.85
CA ASP A 345 5.08 -34.71 -35.78
C ASP A 345 5.89 -34.95 -34.50
N SER A 346 6.33 -33.88 -33.84
CA SER A 346 6.97 -33.91 -32.53
C SER A 346 5.92 -34.11 -31.44
N ASP A 347 5.93 -35.31 -30.87
CA ASP A 347 5.10 -35.69 -29.73
C ASP A 347 5.69 -35.21 -28.39
N GLY A 348 6.40 -34.07 -28.39
CA GLY A 348 6.87 -33.41 -27.18
C GLY A 348 5.74 -32.62 -26.54
N LEU A 349 5.43 -32.87 -25.27
CA LEU A 349 4.26 -32.33 -24.58
C LEU A 349 4.67 -31.59 -23.31
N VAL A 350 4.06 -30.42 -23.06
CA VAL A 350 4.34 -29.58 -21.89
C VAL A 350 3.07 -28.96 -21.32
N ASP A 351 2.99 -28.91 -20.01
CA ASP A 351 1.94 -28.18 -19.28
C ASP A 351 2.50 -27.58 -17.97
N ASN A 352 1.78 -26.63 -17.37
CA ASN A 352 2.03 -26.04 -16.05
C ASN A 352 3.49 -25.61 -15.84
N ILE A 353 4.06 -24.89 -16.82
CA ILE A 353 5.41 -24.32 -16.73
C ILE A 353 5.43 -23.23 -15.66
N ALA A 354 6.36 -23.34 -14.73
CA ALA A 354 6.53 -22.36 -13.67
C ALA A 354 7.99 -21.99 -13.41
N VAL A 355 8.20 -20.70 -13.17
CA VAL A 355 9.46 -20.15 -12.63
C VAL A 355 9.12 -19.40 -11.36
N VAL A 356 9.58 -19.91 -10.22
CA VAL A 356 9.33 -19.31 -8.91
C VAL A 356 10.65 -18.88 -8.29
N LEU A 357 10.73 -17.61 -7.90
CA LEU A 357 11.89 -17.06 -7.20
C LEU A 357 11.70 -17.14 -5.68
N SER A 358 12.76 -17.50 -4.97
CA SER A 358 12.82 -17.47 -3.51
C SER A 358 14.10 -16.79 -3.03
N ALA A 359 14.03 -16.10 -1.89
CA ALA A 359 15.20 -15.52 -1.24
C ALA A 359 15.51 -16.26 0.05
N SER A 360 16.77 -16.59 0.28
CA SER A 360 17.25 -17.06 1.59
C SER A 360 17.43 -15.86 2.52
N ASN A 361 16.90 -15.94 3.74
CA ASN A 361 17.13 -14.95 4.80
C ASN A 361 18.63 -14.80 5.10
#